data_AF-A0A8S4BV02-F1
#
_entry.id   AF-A0A8S4BV02-F1
#
_cell.length_a   1.000
_cell.length_b   1.000
_cell.length_c   1.000
_cell.angle_alpha   90.00
_cell.angle_beta   90.00
_cell.angle_gamma   90.00
#
_symmetry.space_group_name_H-M   'P 1'
#
loop_
_entity.id
_entity.type
_entity.pdbx_description
1 polymer ?
#
loop_
_entity_poly.entity_id
_entity_poly.type
_entity_poly.pdbx_seq_one_letter_code
_entity_poly.pdbx_strand_id
1 'polypeptide(L)'
;VTPRINYLDEIEEQLKKLVPELKVVKAQGSLVSSKLDQVMNDFYDHKFDILLSTSIIESGLDIMSANTMIVDRAHMFGLSQLYQMRGRVGRGEAQAYAYFLAPRTNLLSPVAKKRLEIIQSLQALGSGFNIASHDMDNRGYGNLLGDEQSGHIREVGIELYQKMLADTIAQMQGNEEFEANKEWSPILNLGVSVQIPEDYIDDVTLRLSLYRQIANIVEEEECERFATEMVDRFGKLPEEVEHLFDIIKIKQLARKANVLKVEAGAKGLIFSFRDNKANSNINILEIITSEREFEAKLKPDGKVLFLLRATATHYEKIKSARRILLKLAGTT
;
A
#
# COMPACT_ATOMS: atom_id res chain seq x y z
N VAL A 1 -16.85 19.47 11.01
CA VAL A 1 -15.99 18.74 11.96
C VAL A 1 -14.84 19.61 12.41
N THR A 2 -14.51 19.62 13.70
CA THR A 2 -13.37 20.38 14.27
C THR A 2 -12.45 19.47 15.10
N PRO A 3 -11.16 19.79 15.28
CA PRO A 3 -10.21 18.90 15.95
C PRO A 3 -10.34 18.88 17.48
N ARG A 4 -10.99 19.87 18.08
CA ARG A 4 -11.12 20.00 19.54
C ARG A 4 -12.48 20.58 19.92
N ILE A 5 -12.98 20.19 21.09
CA ILE A 5 -14.27 20.62 21.63
C ILE A 5 -14.34 22.16 21.73
N ASN A 6 -13.25 22.80 22.16
CA ASN A 6 -13.21 24.26 22.32
C ASN A 6 -13.46 25.05 21.03
N TYR A 7 -13.26 24.44 19.85
CA TYR A 7 -13.55 25.09 18.57
C TYR A 7 -15.02 25.02 18.16
N LEU A 8 -15.83 24.17 18.81
CA LEU A 8 -17.24 24.04 18.43
C LEU A 8 -18.02 25.32 18.71
N ASP A 9 -17.80 25.96 19.86
CA ASP A 9 -18.54 27.18 20.22
C ASP A 9 -18.16 28.35 19.29
N GLU A 10 -16.86 28.48 18.96
CA GLU A 10 -16.36 29.48 17.99
C GLU A 10 -17.04 29.30 16.61
N ILE A 11 -17.08 28.07 16.10
CA ILE A 11 -17.69 27.77 14.80
C ILE A 11 -19.20 27.93 14.84
N GLU A 12 -19.86 27.57 15.94
CA GLU A 12 -21.31 27.78 16.10
C GLU A 12 -21.68 29.27 16.04
N GLU A 13 -20.91 30.14 16.69
CA GLU A 13 -21.11 31.59 16.60
C GLU A 13 -20.88 32.13 15.20
N GLN A 14 -19.89 31.60 14.47
CA GLN A 14 -19.65 31.97 13.07
C GLN A 14 -20.79 31.52 12.16
N LEU A 15 -21.29 30.29 12.34
CA LEU A 15 -22.42 29.77 11.57
C LEU A 15 -23.69 30.60 11.80
N LYS A 16 -23.98 30.99 13.04
CA LYS A 16 -25.12 31.87 13.36
C LYS A 16 -25.06 33.23 12.64
N LYS A 17 -23.86 33.72 12.31
CA LYS A 17 -23.66 34.97 11.58
C LYS A 17 -23.72 34.77 10.06
N LEU A 18 -23.16 33.67 9.56
CA LEU A 18 -23.03 33.41 8.13
C LEU A 18 -24.29 32.81 7.50
N VAL A 19 -24.98 31.93 8.23
CA VAL A 19 -26.14 31.15 7.77
C VAL A 19 -27.20 31.08 8.89
N PRO A 20 -27.76 32.22 9.32
CA PRO A 20 -28.71 32.29 10.44
C PRO A 20 -30.00 31.46 10.22
N GLU A 21 -30.33 31.14 8.98
CA GLU A 21 -31.49 30.34 8.59
C GLU A 21 -31.32 28.84 8.85
N LEU A 22 -30.08 28.35 8.99
CA LEU A 22 -29.79 26.92 9.16
C LEU A 22 -29.77 26.53 10.63
N LYS A 23 -30.42 25.41 10.95
CA LYS A 23 -30.49 24.84 12.29
C LYS A 23 -29.25 24.00 12.57
N VAL A 24 -28.48 24.38 13.57
CA VAL A 24 -27.23 23.71 13.96
C VAL A 24 -27.44 22.87 15.23
N VAL A 25 -26.92 21.65 15.26
CA VAL A 25 -26.84 20.80 16.46
C VAL A 25 -25.41 20.35 16.73
N LYS A 26 -25.01 20.26 18.00
CA LYS A 26 -23.66 19.85 18.40
C LYS A 26 -23.61 18.38 18.82
N ALA A 27 -22.63 17.64 18.31
CA ALA A 27 -22.33 16.26 18.72
C ALA A 27 -20.91 16.16 19.30
N GLN A 28 -20.82 15.82 20.59
CA GLN A 28 -19.58 15.73 21.36
C GLN A 28 -19.46 14.35 22.02
N GLY A 29 -18.23 13.88 22.22
CA GLY A 29 -17.96 12.49 22.61
C GLY A 29 -18.07 12.27 24.11
N SER A 30 -18.12 13.37 24.85
CA SER A 30 -18.48 13.45 26.26
C SER A 30 -19.99 13.36 26.50
N LEU A 31 -20.83 13.33 25.45
CA LEU A 31 -22.25 13.08 25.62
C LEU A 31 -22.47 11.63 26.06
N VAL A 32 -23.39 11.43 27.00
CA VAL A 32 -23.92 10.10 27.32
C VAL A 32 -24.45 9.46 26.04
N SER A 33 -24.18 8.17 25.82
CA SER A 33 -24.54 7.44 24.60
C SER A 33 -25.98 7.72 24.13
N SER A 34 -26.94 7.69 25.05
CA SER A 34 -28.35 7.98 24.76
C SER A 34 -28.64 9.38 24.21
N LYS A 35 -27.88 10.40 24.63
CA LYS A 35 -28.01 11.76 24.10
C LYS A 35 -27.40 11.88 22.71
N LEU A 36 -26.29 11.19 22.46
CA LEU A 36 -25.66 11.18 21.15
C LEU A 36 -26.60 10.51 20.13
N ASP A 37 -27.18 9.37 20.49
CA ASP A 37 -28.15 8.65 19.65
C ASP A 37 -29.37 9.52 19.32
N GLN A 38 -29.88 10.28 20.30
CA GLN A 38 -30.98 11.21 20.08
C GLN A 38 -30.61 12.34 19.11
N VAL A 39 -29.44 12.97 19.29
CA VAL A 39 -28.93 14.02 18.39
C VAL A 39 -28.77 13.49 16.97
N MET A 40 -28.28 12.26 16.82
CA MET A 40 -28.13 11.61 15.52
C MET A 40 -29.49 11.33 14.87
N ASN A 41 -30.45 10.78 15.62
CA ASN A 41 -31.82 10.55 15.13
C ASN A 41 -32.48 11.86 14.69
N ASP A 42 -32.36 12.92 15.49
CA ASP A 42 -32.92 14.23 15.14
C ASP A 42 -32.27 14.82 13.87
N PHE A 43 -30.99 14.53 13.63
CA PHE A 43 -30.29 14.90 12.41
C PHE A 43 -30.75 14.08 11.20
N TYR A 44 -30.98 12.76 11.35
CA TYR A 44 -31.56 11.92 10.29
C TYR A 44 -32.99 12.32 9.95
N ASP A 45 -33.79 12.72 10.94
CA ASP A 45 -35.17 13.22 10.78
C ASP A 45 -35.22 14.63 10.16
N HIS A 46 -34.09 15.20 9.74
CA HIS A 46 -33.97 16.54 9.17
C HIS A 46 -34.49 17.66 10.09
N LYS A 47 -34.45 17.47 11.42
CA LYS A 47 -34.79 18.54 12.38
C LYS A 47 -33.71 19.62 12.44
N PHE A 48 -32.48 19.26 12.06
CA PHE A 48 -31.31 20.12 11.98
C PHE A 48 -30.65 19.99 10.62
N ASP A 49 -30.11 21.08 10.10
CA ASP A 49 -29.45 21.16 8.80
C ASP A 49 -27.95 20.89 8.90
N ILE A 50 -27.33 21.28 10.03
CA ILE A 50 -25.89 21.16 10.26
C ILE A 50 -25.60 20.38 11.53
N LEU A 51 -24.83 19.30 11.39
CA LEU A 51 -24.21 18.58 12.50
C LEU A 51 -22.80 19.10 12.75
N LEU A 52 -22.63 19.83 13.85
CA LEU A 52 -21.33 20.34 14.29
C LEU A 52 -20.69 19.37 15.28
N SER A 53 -19.61 18.72 14.89
CA SER A 53 -18.99 17.63 15.67
C SER A 53 -17.46 17.72 15.73
N THR A 54 -16.87 16.93 16.63
CA THR A 54 -15.42 16.64 16.62
C THR A 54 -15.13 15.33 15.87
N SER A 55 -13.92 14.77 16.01
CA SER A 55 -13.47 13.55 15.33
C SER A 55 -14.28 12.29 15.66
N ILE A 56 -15.32 12.34 16.49
CA ILE A 56 -16.15 11.17 16.87
C ILE A 56 -16.89 10.59 15.66
N ILE A 57 -17.06 11.34 14.57
CA ILE A 57 -17.57 10.78 13.31
C ILE A 57 -16.61 9.68 12.75
N GLU A 58 -15.33 9.70 13.14
CA GLU A 58 -14.34 8.67 12.80
C GLU A 58 -14.73 7.29 13.36
N SER A 59 -15.32 7.24 14.57
CA SER A 59 -15.55 6.00 15.33
C SER A 59 -16.79 5.17 14.95
N GLY A 60 -17.37 5.38 13.77
CA GLY A 60 -18.41 4.48 13.24
C GLY A 60 -19.80 5.07 13.03
N LEU A 61 -20.00 6.37 13.27
CA LEU A 61 -21.27 7.04 12.97
C LEU A 61 -21.38 7.25 11.45
N ASP A 62 -22.26 6.50 10.80
CA ASP A 62 -22.43 6.54 9.35
C ASP A 62 -23.53 7.51 8.90
N ILE A 63 -23.15 8.72 8.48
CA ILE A 63 -24.12 9.78 8.17
C ILE A 63 -24.53 9.71 6.70
N MET A 64 -25.27 8.66 6.34
CA MET A 64 -25.71 8.41 4.96
C MET A 64 -26.48 9.58 4.32
N SER A 65 -27.21 10.36 5.12
CA SER A 65 -28.01 11.50 4.64
C SER A 65 -27.18 12.74 4.31
N ALA A 66 -25.93 12.84 4.78
CA ALA A 66 -25.08 14.00 4.53
C ALA A 66 -24.24 13.81 3.26
N ASN A 67 -24.37 14.73 2.32
CA ASN A 67 -23.58 14.76 1.09
C ASN A 67 -22.39 15.72 1.17
N THR A 68 -22.31 16.59 2.18
CA THR A 68 -21.27 17.61 2.29
C THR A 68 -20.60 17.55 3.65
N MET A 69 -19.28 17.40 3.66
CA MET A 69 -18.46 17.47 4.86
C MET A 69 -17.53 18.68 4.80
N ILE A 70 -17.46 19.43 5.89
CA ILE A 70 -16.47 20.49 6.09
C ILE A 70 -15.63 20.13 7.31
N VAL A 71 -14.33 19.98 7.12
CA VAL A 71 -13.35 19.74 8.18
C VAL A 71 -12.55 21.00 8.38
N ASP A 72 -12.79 21.66 9.51
CA ASP A 72 -12.04 22.84 9.89
C ASP A 72 -10.66 22.46 10.43
N ARG A 73 -9.66 23.32 10.19
CA ARG A 73 -8.27 23.13 10.62
C ARG A 73 -7.72 21.73 10.28
N ALA A 74 -7.97 21.26 9.06
CA ALA A 74 -7.62 19.93 8.56
C ALA A 74 -6.14 19.54 8.76
N HIS A 75 -5.22 20.51 8.70
CA HIS A 75 -3.79 20.33 9.00
C HIS A 75 -3.48 19.73 10.38
N MET A 76 -4.40 19.82 11.35
CA MET A 76 -4.25 19.25 12.69
C MET A 76 -4.59 17.76 12.76
N PHE A 77 -5.24 17.21 11.74
CA PHE A 77 -5.66 15.81 11.70
C PHE A 77 -4.63 14.94 10.99
N GLY A 78 -4.50 13.68 11.42
CA GLY A 78 -3.74 12.67 10.70
C GLY A 78 -4.35 12.37 9.32
N LEU A 79 -3.52 11.87 8.39
CA LEU A 79 -3.98 11.52 7.04
C LEU A 79 -5.10 10.47 7.09
N SER A 80 -4.93 9.47 7.95
CA SER A 80 -5.91 8.40 8.21
C SER A 80 -7.26 8.97 8.64
N GLN A 81 -7.24 9.92 9.58
CA GLN A 81 -8.44 10.56 10.10
C GLN A 81 -9.15 11.36 9.02
N LEU A 82 -8.41 12.18 8.25
CA LEU A 82 -8.96 12.95 7.12
C LEU A 82 -9.62 12.04 6.09
N TYR A 83 -8.99 10.91 5.80
CA TYR A 83 -9.52 9.93 4.88
C TYR A 83 -10.77 9.22 5.41
N GLN A 84 -10.75 8.76 6.66
CA GLN A 84 -11.91 8.11 7.28
C GLN A 84 -13.09 9.07 7.31
N MET A 85 -12.88 10.32 7.71
CA MET A 85 -13.89 11.39 7.67
C MET A 85 -14.48 11.55 6.27
N ARG A 86 -13.65 11.62 5.22
CA ARG A 86 -14.11 11.70 3.84
C ARG A 86 -14.99 10.52 3.42
N GLY A 87 -14.67 9.30 3.86
CA GLY A 87 -15.44 8.09 3.56
C GLY A 87 -16.79 7.96 4.28
N ARG A 88 -17.13 8.91 5.16
CA ARG A 88 -18.42 8.96 5.88
C ARG A 88 -19.48 9.81 5.16
N VAL A 89 -19.15 10.42 4.03
CA VAL A 89 -20.10 11.14 3.15
C VAL A 89 -20.08 10.51 1.75
N GLY A 90 -21.17 10.64 1.00
CA GLY A 90 -21.24 10.14 -0.37
C GLY A 90 -21.63 8.67 -0.50
N ARG A 91 -22.52 8.19 0.38
CA ARG A 91 -23.13 6.85 0.29
C ARG A 91 -24.46 6.83 -0.48
N GLY A 92 -24.95 8.00 -0.91
CA GLY A 92 -26.15 8.13 -1.76
C GLY A 92 -25.81 8.26 -3.24
N GLU A 93 -26.84 8.38 -4.08
CA GLU A 93 -26.69 8.56 -5.54
C GLU A 93 -26.16 9.95 -5.92
N ALA A 94 -26.34 10.94 -5.04
CA ALA A 94 -25.87 12.30 -5.27
C ALA A 94 -24.36 12.42 -4.99
N GLN A 95 -23.68 13.17 -5.86
CA GLN A 95 -22.27 13.51 -5.68
C GLN A 95 -22.05 14.21 -4.33
N ALA A 96 -21.07 13.71 -3.57
CA ALA A 96 -20.69 14.28 -2.28
C ALA A 96 -19.41 15.12 -2.36
N TYR A 97 -19.29 16.06 -1.42
CA TYR A 97 -18.20 17.01 -1.33
C TYR A 97 -17.56 16.96 0.05
N ALA A 98 -16.23 16.96 0.10
CA ALA A 98 -15.46 17.09 1.34
C ALA A 98 -14.49 18.27 1.22
N TYR A 99 -14.69 19.28 2.07
CA TYR A 99 -13.87 20.48 2.14
C TYR A 99 -12.93 20.42 3.34
N PHE A 100 -11.62 20.41 3.09
CA PHE A 100 -10.58 20.46 4.11
C PHE A 100 -10.05 21.88 4.23
N LEU A 101 -10.43 22.59 5.31
CA LEU A 101 -10.02 23.96 5.55
C LEU A 101 -8.70 23.99 6.32
N ALA A 102 -7.75 24.79 5.88
CA ALA A 102 -6.47 24.97 6.55
C ALA A 102 -6.05 26.46 6.50
N PRO A 103 -5.25 26.94 7.46
CA PRO A 103 -4.65 28.27 7.38
C PRO A 103 -3.78 28.38 6.12
N ARG A 104 -3.48 29.63 5.72
CA ARG A 104 -2.68 29.90 4.51
C ARG A 104 -1.38 29.10 4.50
N THR A 105 -0.97 28.63 3.33
CA THR A 105 0.10 27.64 3.11
C THR A 105 1.42 27.96 3.79
N ASN A 106 1.74 29.24 3.93
CA ASN A 106 2.93 29.78 4.60
C ASN A 106 2.93 29.62 6.14
N LEU A 107 1.81 29.22 6.75
CA LEU A 107 1.70 28.88 8.16
C LEU A 107 1.67 27.36 8.42
N LEU A 108 1.73 26.54 7.37
CA LEU A 108 1.68 25.08 7.47
C LEU A 108 3.10 24.50 7.57
N SER A 109 3.28 23.50 8.42
CA SER A 109 4.50 22.70 8.39
C SER A 109 4.61 21.94 7.06
N PRO A 110 5.83 21.65 6.57
CA PRO A 110 6.00 20.86 5.34
C PRO A 110 5.26 19.52 5.38
N VAL A 111 5.25 18.86 6.55
CA VAL A 111 4.53 17.60 6.79
C VAL A 111 3.01 17.77 6.67
N ALA A 112 2.44 18.83 7.26
CA ALA A 112 1.01 19.09 7.18
C ALA A 112 0.58 19.50 5.76
N LYS A 113 1.42 20.27 5.06
CA LYS A 113 1.20 20.64 3.66
C LYS A 113 1.17 19.39 2.77
N LYS A 114 2.20 18.54 2.86
CA LYS A 114 2.28 17.30 2.09
C LYS A 114 1.07 16.39 2.37
N ARG A 115 0.67 16.27 3.64
CA ARG A 115 -0.55 15.52 4.04
C ARG A 115 -1.82 16.03 3.35
N LEU A 116 -2.00 17.36 3.30
CA LEU A 116 -3.17 17.96 2.65
C LEU A 116 -3.12 17.81 1.11
N GLU A 117 -1.94 17.87 0.50
CA GLU A 117 -1.76 17.57 -0.92
C GLU A 117 -2.14 16.12 -1.24
N ILE A 118 -1.77 15.17 -0.37
CA ILE A 118 -2.11 13.75 -0.53
C ILE A 118 -3.62 13.54 -0.42
N ILE A 119 -4.30 14.10 0.59
CA ILE A 119 -5.75 13.90 0.70
C ILE A 119 -6.51 14.54 -0.48
N GLN A 120 -5.97 15.62 -1.06
CA GLN A 120 -6.52 16.27 -2.25
C GLN A 120 -6.33 15.42 -3.51
N SER A 121 -5.18 14.76 -3.69
CA SER A 121 -4.93 13.92 -4.87
C SER A 121 -5.76 12.63 -4.89
N LEU A 122 -6.33 12.24 -3.75
CA LEU A 122 -7.17 11.06 -3.60
C LEU A 122 -8.60 11.18 -4.19
N GLN A 123 -8.81 12.08 -5.16
CA GLN A 123 -10.12 12.44 -5.73
C GLN A 123 -10.85 11.32 -6.50
N ALA A 124 -10.21 10.18 -6.77
CA ALA A 124 -10.87 9.04 -7.43
C ALA A 124 -11.41 8.02 -6.41
N LEU A 125 -12.64 7.53 -6.66
CA LEU A 125 -13.26 6.38 -6.00
C LEU A 125 -12.26 5.19 -5.95
N GLY A 126 -12.12 4.56 -4.78
CA GLY A 126 -11.19 3.43 -4.57
C GLY A 126 -9.95 3.74 -3.71
N SER A 127 -9.89 4.92 -3.11
CA SER A 127 -8.67 5.50 -2.51
C SER A 127 -8.37 5.10 -1.06
N GLY A 128 -8.95 4.01 -0.53
CA GLY A 128 -8.69 3.51 0.84
C GLY A 128 -7.24 3.09 1.10
N PHE A 129 -6.46 3.14 0.03
CA PHE A 129 -5.22 2.46 -0.25
C PHE A 129 -3.96 3.29 0.10
N ASN A 130 -4.05 4.63 0.25
CA ASN A 130 -2.86 5.48 0.44
C ASN A 130 -2.46 5.76 1.90
N ILE A 131 -3.28 5.38 2.88
CA ILE A 131 -3.11 5.86 4.27
C ILE A 131 -2.06 5.07 5.03
N ALA A 132 -2.05 3.74 4.88
CA ALA A 132 -1.19 2.85 5.67
C ALA A 132 0.29 3.05 5.32
N SER A 133 0.60 3.24 4.04
CA SER A 133 1.97 3.47 3.56
C SER A 133 2.52 4.83 3.99
N HIS A 134 1.68 5.87 4.02
CA HIS A 134 2.14 7.21 4.37
C HIS A 134 2.31 7.46 5.88
N ASP A 135 1.65 6.63 6.73
CA ASP A 135 1.84 6.63 8.18
C ASP A 135 3.13 5.88 8.59
N MET A 136 3.59 4.92 7.76
CA MET A 136 4.86 4.22 7.92
C MET A 136 6.08 5.11 7.62
N ASP A 137 6.02 5.92 6.56
CA ASP A 137 7.16 6.77 6.17
C ASP A 137 7.37 7.99 7.07
N ASN A 138 6.28 8.60 7.57
CA ASN A 138 6.38 9.85 8.33
C ASN A 138 6.82 9.68 9.79
N ARG A 139 6.74 8.47 10.36
CA ARG A 139 7.08 8.26 11.77
C ARG A 139 8.57 8.08 12.02
N GLY A 140 9.36 7.74 10.99
CA GLY A 140 10.73 7.28 11.20
C GLY A 140 10.75 5.99 12.04
N TYR A 141 11.79 5.18 11.87
CA TYR A 141 11.96 3.92 12.58
C TYR A 141 12.11 4.18 14.09
N GLY A 142 10.99 4.14 14.81
CA GLY A 142 10.90 4.39 16.24
C GLY A 142 10.31 3.17 16.94
N ASN A 143 11.17 2.19 17.20
CA ASN A 143 11.06 1.18 18.25
C ASN A 143 9.77 0.34 18.30
N LEU A 144 9.49 -0.40 17.23
CA LEU A 144 8.53 -1.51 17.25
C LEU A 144 9.20 -2.74 16.64
N LEU A 145 9.64 -3.63 17.55
CA LEU A 145 10.30 -4.93 17.35
C LEU A 145 11.81 -4.82 17.20
N GLY A 146 12.50 -5.39 18.19
CA GLY A 146 13.93 -5.25 18.45
C GLY A 146 14.85 -5.69 17.30
N ASP A 147 16.12 -5.36 17.51
CA ASP A 147 17.27 -5.68 16.68
C ASP A 147 17.12 -7.04 15.97
N GLU A 148 16.80 -7.03 14.67
CA GLU A 148 17.29 -8.00 13.65
C GLU A 148 16.63 -7.92 12.26
N GLN A 149 15.63 -7.06 11.98
CA GLN A 149 14.93 -7.10 10.67
C GLN A 149 14.75 -5.76 9.95
N SER A 150 15.83 -5.03 9.70
CA SER A 150 15.81 -3.88 8.76
C SER A 150 15.61 -4.28 7.29
N GLY A 151 15.85 -5.56 6.95
CA GLY A 151 15.76 -6.06 5.58
C GLY A 151 14.34 -6.21 5.03
N HIS A 152 13.34 -6.41 5.90
CA HIS A 152 11.98 -6.75 5.46
C HIS A 152 11.21 -5.54 4.89
N ILE A 153 11.57 -4.31 5.30
CA ILE A 153 10.81 -3.10 4.97
C ILE A 153 11.11 -2.58 3.55
N ARG A 154 12.26 -2.95 2.96
CA ARG A 154 12.63 -2.55 1.59
C ARG A 154 11.89 -3.31 0.49
N GLU A 155 11.23 -4.43 0.83
CA GLU A 155 10.62 -5.37 -0.13
C GLU A 155 9.07 -5.31 -0.13
N VAL A 156 8.49 -4.52 0.78
CA VAL A 156 7.05 -4.49 1.10
C VAL A 156 6.19 -3.92 -0.06
N GLY A 157 6.77 -3.14 -0.97
CA GLY A 157 6.01 -2.41 -2.00
C GLY A 157 5.15 -3.31 -2.90
N ILE A 158 5.70 -4.43 -3.37
CA ILE A 158 5.00 -5.33 -4.32
C ILE A 158 4.05 -6.31 -3.60
N GLU A 159 4.47 -6.89 -2.48
CA GLU A 159 3.65 -7.89 -1.77
C GLU A 159 2.41 -7.29 -1.11
N LEU A 160 2.56 -6.09 -0.55
CA LEU A 160 1.45 -5.32 -0.02
C LEU A 160 0.46 -4.96 -1.15
N TYR A 161 0.98 -4.61 -2.33
CA TYR A 161 0.15 -4.28 -3.49
C TYR A 161 -0.62 -5.48 -4.04
N GLN A 162 0.01 -6.65 -4.20
CA GLN A 162 -0.67 -7.86 -4.68
C GLN A 162 -1.78 -8.32 -3.74
N LYS A 163 -1.55 -8.21 -2.43
CA LYS A 163 -2.58 -8.49 -1.41
C LYS A 163 -3.77 -7.53 -1.56
N MET A 164 -3.50 -6.25 -1.78
CA MET A 164 -4.53 -5.23 -1.98
C MET A 164 -5.30 -5.39 -3.29
N LEU A 165 -4.66 -5.84 -4.37
CA LEU A 165 -5.31 -6.14 -5.65
C LEU A 165 -6.26 -7.34 -5.53
N ALA A 166 -5.81 -8.41 -4.85
CA ALA A 166 -6.63 -9.58 -4.57
C ALA A 166 -7.86 -9.23 -3.72
N ASP A 167 -7.67 -8.41 -2.67
CA ASP A 167 -8.76 -7.97 -1.79
C ASP A 167 -9.78 -7.08 -2.52
N THR A 168 -9.33 -6.26 -3.47
CA THR A 168 -10.20 -5.35 -4.26
C THR A 168 -11.03 -6.12 -5.29
N ILE A 169 -10.45 -7.11 -5.97
CA ILE A 169 -11.21 -7.90 -6.95
C ILE A 169 -12.22 -8.82 -6.25
N ALA A 170 -11.87 -9.37 -5.10
CA ALA A 170 -12.81 -10.13 -4.26
C ALA A 170 -14.02 -9.28 -3.82
N GLN A 171 -13.83 -7.98 -3.56
CA GLN A 171 -14.91 -7.05 -3.23
C GLN A 171 -15.77 -6.65 -4.44
N MET A 172 -15.22 -6.66 -5.65
CA MET A 172 -15.93 -6.27 -6.88
C MET A 172 -16.78 -7.39 -7.50
N GLN A 173 -16.40 -8.66 -7.32
CA GLN A 173 -17.10 -9.79 -7.97
C GLN A 173 -18.22 -10.41 -7.13
N GLY A 174 -18.40 -9.97 -5.88
CA GLY A 174 -19.58 -10.31 -5.07
C GLY A 174 -19.87 -11.80 -4.91
N ASN A 175 -18.89 -12.69 -5.12
CA ASN A 175 -19.05 -14.13 -5.02
C ASN A 175 -17.72 -14.83 -4.75
N GLU A 176 -17.81 -15.94 -4.04
CA GLU A 176 -16.80 -16.86 -3.52
C GLU A 176 -15.82 -17.45 -4.57
N GLU A 177 -15.92 -17.02 -5.83
CA GLU A 177 -15.16 -17.52 -6.97
C GLU A 177 -13.74 -16.91 -7.05
N PHE A 178 -13.49 -15.75 -6.44
CA PHE A 178 -12.15 -15.14 -6.37
C PHE A 178 -11.24 -15.78 -5.30
N GLU A 179 -11.81 -16.46 -4.29
CA GLU A 179 -11.02 -17.27 -3.36
C GLU A 179 -10.47 -18.53 -4.04
N ALA A 180 -11.13 -19.04 -5.08
CA ALA A 180 -10.75 -20.25 -5.79
C ALA A 180 -9.52 -20.07 -6.71
N ASN A 181 -9.22 -18.84 -7.14
CA ASN A 181 -8.09 -18.48 -8.01
C ASN A 181 -7.00 -17.66 -7.30
N LYS A 182 -6.85 -17.80 -5.97
CA LYS A 182 -5.62 -17.39 -5.27
C LYS A 182 -4.46 -18.28 -5.73
N GLU A 183 -3.99 -18.04 -6.94
CA GLU A 183 -2.72 -18.57 -7.38
C GLU A 183 -1.66 -18.05 -6.41
N TRP A 184 -0.99 -18.98 -5.76
CA TRP A 184 -0.04 -18.65 -4.70
C TRP A 184 1.11 -17.80 -5.27
N SER A 185 1.64 -16.88 -4.46
CA SER A 185 2.62 -15.88 -4.90
C SER A 185 3.96 -16.07 -4.17
N PRO A 186 5.09 -16.20 -4.89
CA PRO A 186 6.41 -16.32 -4.27
C PRO A 186 6.83 -15.13 -3.44
N ILE A 187 7.35 -15.45 -2.25
CA ILE A 187 7.94 -14.48 -1.32
C ILE A 187 9.42 -14.34 -1.66
N LEU A 188 9.84 -13.11 -1.95
CA LEU A 188 11.23 -12.80 -2.27
C LEU A 188 11.78 -11.94 -1.13
N ASN A 189 12.97 -12.31 -0.65
CA ASN A 189 13.72 -11.63 0.41
C ASN A 189 15.16 -11.39 -0.07
N LEU A 190 15.36 -10.56 -1.10
CA LEU A 190 16.67 -10.40 -1.77
C LEU A 190 17.54 -9.29 -1.17
N GLY A 191 17.00 -8.49 -0.25
CA GLY A 191 17.74 -7.44 0.45
C GLY A 191 18.09 -6.23 -0.44
N VAL A 192 17.39 -6.09 -1.56
CA VAL A 192 17.62 -5.03 -2.56
C VAL A 192 16.58 -3.93 -2.40
N SER A 193 16.96 -2.70 -2.73
CA SER A 193 16.01 -1.58 -2.78
C SER A 193 15.25 -1.65 -4.10
N VAL A 194 13.92 -1.73 -4.02
CA VAL A 194 13.04 -1.72 -5.19
C VAL A 194 12.01 -0.61 -5.07
N GLN A 195 12.25 0.46 -5.81
CA GLN A 195 11.37 1.61 -5.86
C GLN A 195 11.58 2.40 -7.15
N ILE A 196 10.56 3.15 -7.57
CA ILE A 196 10.64 4.21 -8.56
C ILE A 196 10.98 5.50 -7.80
N PRO A 197 12.23 6.01 -7.93
CA PRO A 197 12.69 7.19 -7.23
C PRO A 197 11.94 8.47 -7.61
N GLU A 198 11.86 9.45 -6.70
CA GLU A 198 11.17 10.72 -6.94
C GLU A 198 11.91 11.62 -7.95
N ASP A 199 13.23 11.49 -8.02
CA ASP A 199 14.08 12.18 -8.98
C ASP A 199 13.99 11.59 -10.39
N TYR A 200 13.50 10.36 -10.52
CA TYR A 200 13.20 9.75 -11.82
C TYR A 200 11.78 10.06 -12.29
N ILE A 201 10.79 9.92 -11.41
CA ILE A 201 9.39 10.27 -11.68
C ILE A 201 8.84 10.98 -10.45
N ASP A 202 8.64 12.29 -10.56
CA ASP A 202 8.20 13.15 -9.47
C ASP A 202 6.70 12.99 -9.18
N ASP A 203 5.89 12.80 -10.23
CA ASP A 203 4.44 12.57 -10.13
C ASP A 203 4.14 11.22 -9.47
N VAL A 204 3.64 11.29 -8.24
CA VAL A 204 3.23 10.14 -7.43
C VAL A 204 2.14 9.31 -8.12
N THR A 205 1.18 9.95 -8.78
CA THR A 205 0.08 9.28 -9.49
C THR A 205 0.63 8.48 -10.67
N LEU A 206 1.56 9.07 -11.40
CA LEU A 206 2.26 8.40 -12.49
C LEU A 206 3.07 7.21 -11.97
N ARG A 207 3.88 7.39 -10.91
CA ARG A 207 4.62 6.27 -10.27
C ARG A 207 3.70 5.12 -9.88
N LEU A 208 2.56 5.43 -9.24
CA LEU A 208 1.58 4.41 -8.84
C LEU A 208 0.98 3.68 -10.05
N SER A 209 0.70 4.39 -11.14
CA SER A 209 0.22 3.77 -12.38
C SER A 209 1.26 2.83 -12.99
N LEU A 210 2.54 3.20 -12.97
CA LEU A 210 3.64 2.38 -13.46
C LEU A 210 3.85 1.14 -12.58
N TYR A 211 3.84 1.26 -11.26
CA TYR A 211 3.86 0.10 -10.36
C TYR A 211 2.72 -0.87 -10.64
N ARG A 212 1.50 -0.36 -10.89
CA ARG A 212 0.35 -1.20 -11.25
C ARG A 212 0.56 -1.93 -12.57
N GLN A 213 1.09 -1.25 -13.58
CA GLN A 213 1.38 -1.86 -14.86
C GLN A 213 2.45 -2.96 -14.69
N ILE A 214 3.56 -2.66 -14.01
CA ILE A 214 4.66 -3.59 -13.73
C ILE A 214 4.19 -4.84 -12.98
N ALA A 215 3.33 -4.67 -11.97
CA ALA A 215 2.83 -5.80 -11.17
C ALA A 215 1.89 -6.74 -11.93
N ASN A 216 1.24 -6.26 -13.00
CA ASN A 216 0.36 -7.07 -13.85
C ASN A 216 1.09 -7.74 -15.01
N ILE A 217 2.40 -7.51 -15.16
CA ILE A 217 3.20 -8.14 -16.21
C ILE A 217 3.33 -9.63 -15.91
N VAL A 218 2.82 -10.45 -16.82
CA VAL A 218 2.85 -11.92 -16.69
C VAL A 218 3.93 -12.53 -17.59
N GLU A 219 4.22 -11.90 -18.72
CA GLU A 219 5.17 -12.40 -19.72
C GLU A 219 6.48 -11.61 -19.73
N GLU A 220 7.59 -12.31 -20.01
CA GLU A 220 8.93 -11.69 -20.04
C GLU A 220 9.05 -10.65 -21.16
N GLU A 221 8.43 -10.91 -22.31
CA GLU A 221 8.44 -9.98 -23.45
C GLU A 221 7.68 -8.68 -23.13
N GLU A 222 6.59 -8.76 -22.37
CA GLU A 222 5.86 -7.58 -21.89
C GLU A 222 6.70 -6.77 -20.89
N CYS A 223 7.46 -7.44 -20.03
CA CYS A 223 8.41 -6.80 -19.13
C CYS A 223 9.47 -5.99 -19.90
N GLU A 224 10.00 -6.54 -21.00
CA GLU A 224 11.03 -5.87 -21.80
C GLU A 224 10.47 -4.70 -22.62
N ARG A 225 9.27 -4.87 -23.19
CA ARG A 225 8.56 -3.77 -23.86
C ARG A 225 8.32 -2.61 -22.90
N PHE A 226 7.84 -2.90 -21.69
CA PHE A 226 7.54 -1.88 -20.70
C PHE A 226 8.80 -1.17 -20.19
N ALA A 227 9.89 -1.91 -19.97
CA ALA A 227 11.18 -1.30 -19.61
C ALA A 227 11.68 -0.36 -20.73
N THR A 228 11.52 -0.75 -22.00
CA THR A 228 11.88 0.10 -23.15
C THR A 228 11.02 1.36 -23.20
N GLU A 229 9.71 1.22 -23.01
CA GLU A 229 8.78 2.36 -22.94
C GLU A 229 9.18 3.34 -21.83
N MET A 230 9.57 2.83 -20.66
CA MET A 230 10.04 3.68 -19.55
C MET A 230 11.32 4.43 -19.92
N VAL A 231 12.26 3.78 -20.62
CA VAL A 231 13.48 4.44 -21.10
C VAL A 231 13.16 5.55 -22.11
N ASP A 232 12.26 5.29 -23.05
CA ASP A 232 11.87 6.26 -24.08
C ASP A 232 11.14 7.48 -23.48
N ARG A 233 10.35 7.28 -22.43
CA ARG A 233 9.53 8.32 -21.80
C ARG A 233 10.27 9.11 -20.72
N PHE A 234 11.12 8.45 -19.94
CA PHE A 234 11.70 9.01 -18.71
C PHE A 234 13.23 9.00 -18.69
N GLY A 235 13.86 8.46 -19.73
CA GLY A 235 15.32 8.31 -19.81
C GLY A 235 15.81 7.07 -19.05
N LYS A 236 17.13 6.99 -18.83
CA LYS A 236 17.78 5.80 -18.28
C LYS A 236 17.15 5.35 -16.95
N LEU A 237 16.84 4.06 -16.84
CA LEU A 237 16.32 3.45 -15.61
C LEU A 237 17.33 3.62 -14.45
N PRO A 238 16.90 4.08 -13.27
CA PRO A 238 17.66 3.98 -12.04
C PRO A 238 17.84 2.52 -11.62
N GLU A 239 18.89 2.26 -10.82
CA GLU A 239 19.23 0.91 -10.35
C GLU A 239 18.06 0.26 -9.59
N GLU A 240 17.32 1.04 -8.78
CA GLU A 240 16.17 0.57 -8.03
C GLU A 240 14.99 0.17 -8.92
N VAL A 241 14.87 0.78 -10.10
CA VAL A 241 13.84 0.44 -11.10
C VAL A 241 14.26 -0.78 -11.91
N GLU A 242 15.55 -0.91 -12.24
CA GLU A 242 16.08 -2.14 -12.85
C GLU A 242 15.84 -3.34 -11.93
N HIS A 243 16.14 -3.20 -10.63
CA HIS A 243 15.87 -4.23 -9.63
C HIS A 243 14.37 -4.58 -9.52
N LEU A 244 13.48 -3.59 -9.69
CA LEU A 244 12.04 -3.82 -9.67
C LEU A 244 11.61 -4.78 -10.79
N PHE A 245 12.13 -4.59 -12.01
CA PHE A 245 11.88 -5.51 -13.12
C PHE A 245 12.50 -6.89 -12.90
N ASP A 246 13.71 -6.95 -12.34
CA ASP A 246 14.34 -8.22 -12.00
C ASP A 246 13.53 -9.04 -10.98
N ILE A 247 12.94 -8.38 -9.98
CA ILE A 247 12.06 -9.04 -9.00
C ILE A 247 10.84 -9.66 -9.70
N ILE A 248 10.19 -8.96 -10.63
CA ILE A 248 9.04 -9.50 -11.37
C ILE A 248 9.45 -10.76 -12.16
N LYS A 249 10.58 -10.69 -12.88
CA LYS A 249 11.11 -11.85 -13.63
C LYS A 249 11.43 -13.02 -12.70
N ILE A 250 12.10 -12.77 -11.58
CA ILE A 250 12.41 -13.78 -10.56
C ILE A 250 11.13 -14.40 -10.01
N LYS A 251 10.10 -13.60 -9.76
CA LYS A 251 8.82 -14.08 -9.23
C LYS A 251 8.09 -15.00 -10.20
N GLN A 252 8.06 -14.65 -11.49
CA GLN A 252 7.51 -15.51 -12.53
C GLN A 252 8.26 -16.84 -12.63
N LEU A 253 9.59 -16.81 -12.59
CA LEU A 253 10.42 -18.02 -12.62
C LEU A 253 10.26 -18.88 -11.37
N ALA A 254 10.21 -18.26 -10.19
CA ALA A 254 9.96 -18.95 -8.91
C ALA A 254 8.62 -19.67 -8.94
N ARG A 255 7.60 -19.05 -9.54
CA ARG A 255 6.29 -19.66 -9.71
C ARG A 255 6.32 -20.85 -10.66
N LYS A 256 6.98 -20.72 -11.83
CA LYS A 256 7.20 -21.83 -12.77
C LYS A 256 8.00 -22.98 -12.16
N ALA A 257 8.93 -22.68 -11.25
CA ALA A 257 9.78 -23.63 -10.54
C ALA A 257 9.12 -24.27 -9.30
N ASN A 258 7.90 -23.86 -8.92
CA ASN A 258 7.22 -24.24 -7.68
C ASN A 258 8.00 -23.86 -6.39
N VAL A 259 8.74 -22.75 -6.44
CA VAL A 259 9.50 -22.21 -5.32
C VAL A 259 8.62 -21.29 -4.48
N LEU A 260 8.37 -21.67 -3.23
CA LEU A 260 7.61 -20.91 -2.22
C LEU A 260 8.26 -19.56 -1.84
N LYS A 261 9.57 -19.60 -1.59
CA LYS A 261 10.29 -18.49 -1.00
C LYS A 261 11.75 -18.46 -1.45
N VAL A 262 12.27 -17.27 -1.76
CA VAL A 262 13.69 -17.04 -2.07
C VAL A 262 14.26 -16.04 -1.07
N GLU A 263 15.33 -16.38 -0.38
CA GLU A 263 15.96 -15.51 0.63
C GLU A 263 17.45 -15.34 0.39
N ALA A 264 17.91 -14.10 0.35
CA ALA A 264 19.32 -13.74 0.30
C ALA A 264 19.90 -13.65 1.71
N GLY A 265 20.79 -14.57 2.04
CA GLY A 265 21.59 -14.54 3.27
C GLY A 265 23.00 -14.00 3.05
N ALA A 266 23.78 -14.00 4.13
CA ALA A 266 25.21 -13.64 4.10
C ALA A 266 26.07 -14.65 3.32
N LYS A 267 25.66 -15.94 3.31
CA LYS A 267 26.43 -17.03 2.69
C LYS A 267 25.91 -17.46 1.31
N GLY A 268 24.77 -16.93 0.85
CA GLY A 268 24.15 -17.37 -0.39
C GLY A 268 22.63 -17.18 -0.43
N LEU A 269 21.95 -17.95 -1.27
CA LEU A 269 20.51 -17.89 -1.51
C LEU A 269 19.82 -19.15 -0.98
N ILE A 270 18.70 -18.99 -0.29
CA ILE A 270 17.88 -20.07 0.24
C ILE A 270 16.58 -20.14 -0.57
N PHE A 271 16.28 -21.30 -1.13
CA PHE A 271 15.04 -21.58 -1.84
C PHE A 271 14.21 -22.56 -1.02
N SER A 272 12.97 -22.16 -0.72
CA SER A 272 11.97 -23.02 -0.09
C SER A 272 10.96 -23.41 -1.16
N PHE A 273 10.61 -24.69 -1.27
CA PHE A 273 9.68 -25.19 -2.29
C PHE A 273 8.30 -25.40 -1.71
N ARG A 274 7.27 -25.22 -2.53
CA ARG A 274 5.91 -25.55 -2.13
C ARG A 274 5.76 -27.07 -2.07
N ASP A 275 5.15 -27.58 -0.99
CA ASP A 275 4.96 -29.02 -0.74
C ASP A 275 6.27 -29.85 -0.75
N ASN A 276 7.42 -29.20 -0.52
CA ASN A 276 8.77 -29.80 -0.63
C ASN A 276 9.04 -30.47 -1.99
N LYS A 277 8.41 -30.01 -3.07
CA LYS A 277 8.60 -30.53 -4.44
C LYS A 277 8.96 -29.39 -5.38
N ALA A 278 10.02 -29.56 -6.16
CA ALA A 278 10.24 -28.74 -7.35
C ALA A 278 9.21 -29.10 -8.43
N ASN A 279 9.09 -28.27 -9.48
CA ASN A 279 8.25 -28.59 -10.62
C ASN A 279 8.56 -30.00 -11.16
N SER A 280 7.48 -30.70 -11.46
CA SER A 280 7.24 -32.12 -11.76
C SER A 280 8.23 -32.91 -12.62
N ASN A 281 9.31 -32.32 -13.14
CA ASN A 281 10.23 -32.99 -14.08
C ASN A 281 11.72 -32.78 -13.79
N ILE A 282 12.12 -32.14 -12.68
CA ILE A 282 13.55 -31.94 -12.39
C ILE A 282 13.89 -32.39 -10.97
N ASN A 283 14.83 -33.33 -10.87
CA ASN A 283 15.35 -33.77 -9.59
C ASN A 283 16.23 -32.66 -9.00
N ILE A 284 15.86 -32.14 -7.83
CA ILE A 284 16.65 -31.14 -7.09
C ILE A 284 18.10 -31.64 -6.90
N LEU A 285 18.28 -32.95 -6.71
CA LEU A 285 19.61 -33.56 -6.56
C LEU A 285 20.42 -33.53 -7.86
N GLU A 286 19.79 -33.62 -9.03
CA GLU A 286 20.47 -33.47 -10.33
C GLU A 286 20.94 -32.04 -10.57
N ILE A 287 20.14 -31.04 -10.19
CA ILE A 287 20.59 -29.64 -10.22
C ILE A 287 21.76 -29.44 -9.24
N ILE A 288 21.65 -29.94 -8.01
CA ILE A 288 22.74 -29.82 -7.01
C ILE A 288 24.04 -30.50 -7.47
N THR A 289 23.96 -31.62 -8.20
CA THR A 289 25.14 -32.39 -8.63
C THR A 289 25.70 -32.00 -9.99
N SER A 290 24.88 -31.46 -10.89
CA SER A 290 25.34 -30.95 -12.20
C SER A 290 26.00 -29.58 -12.10
N GLU A 291 25.76 -28.84 -11.01
CA GLU A 291 26.18 -27.46 -10.88
C GLU A 291 27.61 -27.33 -10.33
N ARG A 292 28.55 -26.98 -11.21
CA ARG A 292 29.95 -26.72 -10.83
C ARG A 292 30.21 -25.29 -10.34
N GLU A 293 29.28 -24.37 -10.57
CA GLU A 293 29.45 -22.94 -10.24
C GLU A 293 28.86 -22.53 -8.89
N PHE A 294 27.91 -23.30 -8.34
CA PHE A 294 27.32 -23.03 -7.05
C PHE A 294 27.36 -24.28 -6.18
N GLU A 295 27.96 -24.19 -5.00
CA GLU A 295 27.92 -25.27 -4.02
C GLU A 295 26.54 -25.26 -3.36
N ALA A 296 25.73 -26.29 -3.58
CA ALA A 296 24.37 -26.38 -3.06
C ALA A 296 24.25 -27.41 -1.93
N LYS A 297 23.51 -27.06 -0.88
CA LYS A 297 23.28 -27.89 0.31
C LYS A 297 21.79 -28.04 0.55
N LEU A 298 21.32 -29.27 0.58
CA LEU A 298 19.97 -29.60 1.03
C LEU A 298 19.92 -29.50 2.56
N LYS A 299 18.99 -28.70 3.07
CA LYS A 299 18.72 -28.62 4.51
C LYS A 299 17.68 -29.66 4.94
N PRO A 300 17.69 -30.08 6.21
CA PRO A 300 16.75 -31.09 6.73
C PRO A 300 15.27 -30.69 6.62
N ASP A 301 15.00 -29.39 6.50
CA ASP A 301 13.66 -28.81 6.37
C ASP A 301 13.14 -28.77 4.92
N GLY A 302 13.84 -29.41 3.97
CA GLY A 302 13.46 -29.43 2.55
C GLY A 302 13.86 -28.18 1.78
N LYS A 303 14.57 -27.23 2.41
CA LYS A 303 15.11 -26.03 1.74
C LYS A 303 16.43 -26.34 1.05
N VAL A 304 16.71 -25.63 -0.04
CA VAL A 304 18.00 -25.71 -0.74
C VAL A 304 18.76 -24.41 -0.54
N LEU A 305 19.96 -24.51 0.01
CA LEU A 305 20.89 -23.39 0.13
C LEU A 305 21.91 -23.47 -1.02
N PHE A 306 21.92 -22.46 -1.89
CA PHE A 306 22.99 -22.25 -2.87
C PHE A 306 24.00 -21.27 -2.29
N LEU A 307 25.23 -21.71 -2.11
CA LEU A 307 26.31 -20.87 -1.59
C LEU A 307 26.81 -19.92 -2.68
N LEU A 308 26.94 -18.66 -2.31
CA LEU A 308 27.56 -17.62 -3.13
C LEU A 308 28.90 -17.22 -2.51
N ARG A 309 29.75 -16.55 -3.28
CA ARG A 309 30.97 -15.93 -2.74
C ARG A 309 30.58 -14.95 -1.63
N ALA A 310 31.32 -14.95 -0.52
CA ALA A 310 31.02 -14.10 0.64
C ALA A 310 31.00 -12.60 0.34
N THR A 311 31.62 -12.17 -0.77
CA THR A 311 31.68 -10.78 -1.24
C THR A 311 30.61 -10.45 -2.29
N ALA A 312 29.62 -11.32 -2.50
CA ALA A 312 28.66 -11.13 -3.58
C ALA A 312 27.80 -9.87 -3.35
N THR A 313 27.77 -8.98 -4.35
CA THR A 313 26.94 -7.77 -4.32
C THR A 313 25.45 -8.11 -4.41
N HIS A 314 24.58 -7.16 -4.06
CA HIS A 314 23.13 -7.31 -4.20
C HIS A 314 22.73 -7.67 -5.64
N TYR A 315 23.33 -6.99 -6.62
CA TYR A 315 23.16 -7.29 -8.04
C TYR A 315 23.59 -8.72 -8.42
N GLU A 316 24.73 -9.19 -7.92
CA GLU A 316 25.19 -10.57 -8.15
C GLU A 316 24.25 -11.61 -7.54
N LYS A 317 23.62 -11.30 -6.40
CA LYS A 317 22.62 -12.15 -5.76
C LYS A 317 21.34 -12.24 -6.60
N ILE A 318 20.82 -11.12 -7.11
CA ILE A 318 19.66 -11.10 -8.03
C ILE A 318 19.95 -11.94 -9.28
N LYS A 319 21.09 -11.67 -9.93
CA LYS A 319 21.49 -12.39 -11.15
C LYS A 319 21.64 -13.90 -10.91
N SER A 320 22.23 -14.26 -9.77
CA SER A 320 22.36 -15.66 -9.35
C SER A 320 20.99 -16.30 -9.07
N ALA A 321 20.08 -15.58 -8.40
CA ALA A 321 18.73 -16.05 -8.13
C ALA A 321 17.95 -16.32 -9.42
N ARG A 322 17.97 -15.38 -10.37
CA ARG A 322 17.34 -15.55 -11.69
C ARG A 322 17.89 -16.76 -12.43
N ARG A 323 19.21 -16.93 -12.45
CA ARG A 323 19.88 -18.05 -13.13
C ARG A 323 19.52 -19.41 -12.52
N ILE A 324 19.50 -19.49 -11.19
CA ILE A 324 19.10 -20.70 -10.47
C ILE A 324 17.63 -21.03 -10.76
N LEU A 325 16.75 -20.02 -10.77
CA LEU A 325 15.33 -20.20 -11.04
C LEU A 325 15.01 -20.59 -12.49
N LEU A 326 15.73 -20.06 -13.49
CA LEU A 326 15.59 -20.48 -14.89
C LEU A 326 15.81 -21.99 -15.05
N LYS A 327 16.87 -22.50 -14.39
CA LYS A 327 17.18 -23.93 -14.36
C LYS A 327 16.12 -24.73 -13.61
N LEU A 328 15.69 -24.26 -12.43
CA LEU A 328 14.63 -24.90 -11.65
C LEU A 328 13.27 -24.89 -12.37
N ALA A 329 13.02 -23.93 -13.25
CA ALA A 329 11.83 -23.85 -14.09
C ALA A 329 11.93 -24.69 -15.37
N GLY A 330 13.07 -25.33 -15.66
CA GLY A 330 13.29 -26.13 -16.87
C GLY A 330 13.40 -25.31 -18.16
N THR A 331 13.68 -24.01 -18.04
CA THR A 331 13.86 -23.10 -19.17
C THR A 331 15.37 -22.92 -19.38
N THR A 332 15.98 -23.77 -20.22
CA THR A 332 17.40 -23.67 -20.61
C THR A 332 17.64 -22.61 -21.64
#